data_AF-A0A6G1DVB4-F1
#
_entry.id   AF-A0A6G1DVB4-F1
#
_cell.length_a   1.000
_cell.length_b   1.000
_cell.length_c   1.000
_cell.angle_alpha   90.00
_cell.angle_beta   90.00
_cell.angle_gamma   90.00
#
_symmetry.space_group_name_H-M   'P 1'
#
loop_
_entity.id
_entity.type
_entity.pdbx_description
1 polymer ?
#
loop_
_entity_poly.entity_id
_entity_poly.type
_entity_poly.pdbx_seq_one_letter_code
_entity_poly.pdbx_strand_id
1 'polypeptide(L)'
;MATAAAAATPSSLLLHRPSPAAPKVAAAVRLLAHAARISCTAVPVAMPAPSSLAATATDRGVYNFAAGLATLLLTVLQKAQAELIDYHGSGMSIVEMSHRGKEFDAAIKKAEANLCALLAVLDTHEVLFLQGGATTHFAAVPLNLCASPSDPIDFVVSGSWSFKAFKEAKKFFVASVA
;
A
#
# COMPACT_ATOMS: atom_id res chain seq x y z
N MET A 1 -14.53 54.54 20.94
CA MET A 1 -14.09 53.40 21.76
C MET A 1 -14.91 52.18 21.36
N ALA A 2 -14.39 51.36 20.45
CA ALA A 2 -15.05 50.14 19.99
C ALA A 2 -14.27 48.95 20.56
N THR A 3 -14.96 48.08 21.28
CA THR A 3 -14.45 46.85 21.89
C THR A 3 -14.32 45.76 20.81
N ALA A 4 -13.09 45.27 20.62
CA ALA A 4 -12.80 44.18 19.69
C ALA A 4 -13.09 42.82 20.35
N ALA A 5 -13.97 42.04 19.72
CA ALA A 5 -14.22 40.64 20.06
C ALA A 5 -13.08 39.77 19.51
N ALA A 6 -12.43 39.00 20.38
CA ALA A 6 -11.37 38.05 20.00
C ALA A 6 -12.00 36.81 19.34
N ALA A 7 -11.70 36.61 18.05
CA ALA A 7 -12.06 35.41 17.31
C ALA A 7 -11.04 34.30 17.58
N ALA A 8 -11.52 33.14 18.05
CA ALA A 8 -10.70 31.94 18.23
C ALA A 8 -10.42 31.28 16.86
N THR A 9 -9.15 31.06 16.54
CA THR A 9 -8.69 30.36 15.33
C THR A 9 -8.77 28.84 15.47
N PRO A 10 -8.92 28.07 14.37
CA PRO A 10 -9.24 26.64 14.41
C PRO A 10 -8.10 25.73 14.89
N SER A 11 -6.91 26.28 15.15
CA SER A 11 -5.69 25.51 15.42
C SER A 11 -5.46 25.18 16.90
N SER A 12 -6.39 25.55 17.80
CA SER A 12 -6.22 25.33 19.25
C SER A 12 -6.69 23.94 19.74
N LEU A 13 -7.22 23.08 18.88
CA LEU A 13 -7.80 21.78 19.28
C LEU A 13 -6.85 20.58 19.20
N LEU A 14 -5.61 20.73 18.72
CA LEU A 14 -4.68 19.62 18.49
C LEU A 14 -3.53 19.49 19.50
N LEU A 15 -3.53 20.26 20.59
CA LEU A 15 -2.48 20.19 21.63
C LEU A 15 -3.04 20.01 23.05
N HIS A 16 -4.01 19.10 23.23
CA HIS A 16 -4.31 18.60 24.56
C HIS A 16 -3.38 17.42 24.88
N ARG A 17 -2.31 17.68 25.65
CA ARG A 17 -1.49 16.64 26.26
C ARG A 17 -2.34 15.93 27.34
N PRO A 18 -2.49 14.59 27.30
CA PRO A 18 -3.17 13.89 28.38
C PRO A 18 -2.39 14.03 29.70
N SER A 19 -3.09 14.46 30.75
CA SER A 19 -2.58 14.53 32.12
C SER A 19 -2.35 13.12 32.69
N PRO A 20 -1.27 12.87 33.46
CA PRO A 20 -0.99 11.55 34.04
C PRO A 20 -1.79 11.39 35.33
N ALA A 21 -3.09 11.11 35.22
CA ALA A 21 -3.91 10.73 36.36
C ALA A 21 -4.71 9.48 36.00
N ALA A 22 -4.12 8.30 36.22
CA ALA A 22 -4.83 7.04 36.17
C ALA A 22 -5.74 6.92 37.41
N PRO A 23 -7.05 6.64 37.26
CA PRO A 23 -7.89 6.32 38.40
C PRO A 23 -7.53 4.91 38.89
N LYS A 24 -7.28 4.78 40.20
CA LYS A 24 -7.15 3.47 40.85
C LYS A 24 -8.51 2.80 40.89
N VAL A 25 -8.76 1.83 40.00
CA VAL A 25 -9.92 0.96 40.08
C VAL A 25 -9.57 -0.22 40.99
N ALA A 26 -10.05 -0.15 42.23
CA ALA A 26 -10.08 -1.31 43.13
C ALA A 26 -11.47 -1.95 43.04
N ALA A 27 -11.54 -3.15 42.48
CA ALA A 27 -12.64 -4.07 42.73
C ALA A 27 -12.17 -5.50 42.44
N ALA A 28 -11.98 -6.30 43.49
CA ALA A 28 -11.73 -7.72 43.37
C ALA A 28 -13.00 -8.42 42.88
N VAL A 29 -13.00 -8.86 41.63
CA VAL A 29 -14.04 -9.76 41.10
C VAL A 29 -13.71 -11.17 41.58
N ARG A 30 -14.56 -11.71 42.45
CA ARG A 30 -14.44 -13.07 42.99
C ARG A 30 -14.92 -14.06 41.91
N LEU A 31 -13.98 -14.73 41.24
CA LEU A 31 -14.30 -15.76 40.26
C LEU A 31 -14.82 -17.02 40.98
N LEU A 32 -16.10 -17.33 40.83
CA LEU A 32 -16.65 -18.63 41.22
C LEU A 32 -16.20 -19.65 40.17
N ALA A 33 -15.29 -20.54 40.55
CA ALA A 33 -14.86 -21.66 39.72
C ALA A 33 -16.02 -22.66 39.54
N HIS A 34 -16.81 -22.49 38.49
CA HIS A 34 -17.66 -23.56 37.98
C HIS A 34 -16.79 -24.48 37.10
N ALA A 35 -16.62 -25.72 37.54
CA ALA A 35 -15.96 -26.76 36.76
C ALA A 35 -16.86 -27.16 35.57
N ALA A 36 -16.83 -26.38 34.50
CA ALA A 36 -17.44 -26.76 33.23
C ALA A 36 -16.58 -27.86 32.57
N ARG A 37 -17.10 -29.08 32.51
CA ARG A 37 -16.50 -30.16 31.71
C ARG A 37 -16.79 -29.88 30.24
N ILE A 38 -15.75 -29.53 29.48
CA ILE A 38 -15.80 -29.43 28.03
C ILE A 38 -15.62 -30.85 27.46
N SER A 39 -16.64 -31.36 26.79
CA SER A 39 -16.56 -32.61 26.03
C SER A 39 -16.38 -32.26 24.55
N CYS A 40 -15.21 -32.58 23.99
CA CYS A 40 -14.94 -32.43 22.57
C CYS A 40 -15.31 -33.72 21.83
N THR A 41 -16.41 -33.70 21.08
CA THR A 41 -16.72 -34.76 20.11
C THR A 41 -16.26 -34.33 18.72
N ALA A 42 -15.32 -35.08 18.15
CA ALA A 42 -14.91 -34.91 16.77
C ALA A 42 -16.01 -35.47 15.84
N VAL A 43 -16.65 -34.61 15.07
CA VAL A 43 -17.51 -35.02 13.96
C VAL A 43 -16.61 -35.23 12.75
N PRO A 44 -16.52 -36.43 12.16
CA PRO A 44 -15.80 -36.60 10.91
C PRO A 44 -16.57 -35.86 9.81
N VAL A 45 -16.03 -34.74 9.35
CA VAL A 45 -16.48 -34.11 8.11
C VAL A 45 -15.94 -34.98 6.98
N ALA A 46 -16.83 -35.73 6.33
CA ALA A 46 -16.51 -36.39 5.08
C ALA A 46 -16.17 -35.29 4.05
N MET A 47 -14.91 -35.22 3.63
CA MET A 47 -14.53 -34.36 2.52
C MET A 47 -15.28 -34.87 1.28
N PRO A 48 -16.04 -34.02 0.57
CA PRO A 48 -16.58 -34.41 -0.72
C PRO A 48 -15.39 -34.74 -1.64
N ALA A 49 -15.51 -35.84 -2.39
CA ALA A 49 -14.58 -36.19 -3.45
C ALA A 49 -14.40 -34.98 -4.39
N PRO A 50 -13.22 -34.78 -5.01
CA PRO A 50 -13.00 -33.66 -5.91
C PRO A 50 -13.96 -33.82 -7.10
N SER A 51 -15.11 -33.15 -7.01
CA SER A 51 -15.96 -32.85 -8.15
C SER A 51 -15.04 -32.18 -9.15
N SER A 52 -14.93 -32.74 -10.36
CA SER A 52 -14.14 -32.14 -11.43
C SER A 52 -14.69 -30.74 -11.69
N LEU A 53 -14.12 -29.73 -11.03
CA LEU A 53 -14.29 -28.36 -11.43
C LEU A 53 -13.76 -28.32 -12.86
N ALA A 54 -14.66 -28.11 -13.80
CA ALA A 54 -14.29 -27.78 -15.16
C ALA A 54 -13.20 -26.71 -15.08
N ALA A 55 -12.01 -27.03 -15.61
CA ALA A 55 -10.88 -26.13 -15.66
C ALA A 55 -11.33 -24.86 -16.41
N THR A 56 -11.72 -23.84 -15.65
CA THR A 56 -11.85 -22.49 -16.17
C THR A 56 -10.45 -22.08 -16.61
N ALA A 57 -10.35 -21.24 -17.65
CA ALA A 57 -9.11 -20.82 -18.30
C ALA A 57 -8.10 -20.04 -17.40
N THR A 58 -8.12 -20.27 -16.10
CA THR A 58 -7.41 -19.56 -15.04
C THR A 58 -6.42 -20.43 -14.26
N ASP A 59 -6.42 -21.76 -14.43
CA ASP A 59 -5.58 -22.63 -13.60
C ASP A 59 -4.22 -22.94 -14.24
N ARG A 60 -3.14 -22.56 -13.56
CA ARG A 60 -1.75 -22.90 -13.93
C ARG A 60 -1.29 -24.24 -13.34
N GLY A 61 -2.08 -24.85 -12.45
CA GLY A 61 -1.73 -26.08 -11.74
C GLY A 61 -0.59 -25.94 -10.72
N VAL A 62 0.02 -24.76 -10.58
CA VAL A 62 1.12 -24.47 -9.65
C VAL A 62 0.81 -23.20 -8.87
N TYR A 63 0.85 -23.30 -7.54
CA TYR A 63 0.71 -22.17 -6.64
C TYR A 63 2.08 -21.60 -6.30
N ASN A 64 2.32 -20.35 -6.70
CA ASN A 64 3.54 -19.63 -6.37
C ASN A 64 3.30 -18.70 -5.16
N PHE A 65 3.97 -19.02 -4.04
CA PHE A 65 3.93 -18.30 -2.77
C PHE A 65 5.13 -17.35 -2.54
N ALA A 66 5.87 -17.01 -3.60
CA ALA A 66 7.00 -16.08 -3.47
C ALA A 66 6.54 -14.72 -2.91
N ALA A 67 7.34 -14.17 -1.97
CA ALA A 67 7.11 -12.84 -1.41
C ALA A 67 7.35 -11.71 -2.42
N GLY A 68 8.12 -11.98 -3.48
CA GLY A 68 8.42 -11.08 -4.58
C GLY A 68 9.35 -11.76 -5.60
N LEU A 69 9.09 -11.71 -6.90
CA LEU A 69 7.94 -11.09 -7.56
C LEU A 69 6.64 -11.89 -7.30
N ALA A 70 5.52 -11.16 -7.16
CA ALA A 70 4.22 -11.75 -6.90
C ALA A 70 3.65 -12.51 -8.11
N THR A 71 2.77 -13.47 -7.86
CA THR A 71 2.07 -14.21 -8.91
C THR A 71 1.11 -13.31 -9.69
N LEU A 72 1.31 -13.22 -11.01
CA LEU A 72 0.40 -12.49 -11.90
C LEU A 72 -0.82 -13.37 -12.27
N LEU A 73 -1.90 -12.79 -12.79
CA LEU A 73 -3.02 -13.56 -13.35
C LEU A 73 -2.63 -14.17 -14.71
N LEU A 74 -3.05 -15.42 -14.98
CA LEU A 74 -2.73 -16.12 -16.23
C LEU A 74 -3.24 -15.37 -17.47
N THR A 75 -4.46 -14.81 -17.38
CA THR A 75 -5.08 -14.06 -18.48
C THR A 75 -4.29 -12.82 -18.88
N VAL A 76 -3.61 -12.17 -17.93
CA VAL A 76 -2.75 -11.01 -18.21
C VAL A 76 -1.52 -11.43 -19.01
N LEU A 77 -0.91 -12.57 -18.65
CA LEU A 77 0.24 -13.10 -19.40
C LEU A 77 -0.14 -13.56 -20.81
N GLN A 78 -1.28 -14.24 -20.94
CA GLN A 78 -1.79 -14.67 -22.25
C GLN A 78 -2.08 -13.48 -23.16
N LYS A 79 -2.67 -12.41 -22.61
CA LYS A 79 -2.90 -11.18 -23.37
C LYS A 79 -1.58 -10.53 -23.80
N ALA A 80 -0.63 -10.37 -22.87
CA ALA A 80 0.67 -9.80 -23.18
C ALA A 80 1.43 -10.61 -24.25
N GLN A 81 1.35 -11.95 -24.19
CA GLN A 81 1.91 -12.84 -25.21
C GLN A 81 1.25 -12.62 -26.57
N ALA A 82 -0.08 -12.60 -26.62
CA ALA A 82 -0.84 -12.48 -27.87
C ALA A 82 -0.58 -11.14 -28.58
N GLU A 83 -0.42 -10.06 -27.82
CA GLU A 83 -0.20 -8.70 -28.35
C GLU A 83 1.29 -8.32 -28.44
N LEU A 84 2.22 -9.22 -28.10
CA LEU A 84 3.64 -8.86 -27.97
C LEU A 84 4.24 -8.38 -29.29
N ILE A 85 3.93 -9.06 -30.40
CA ILE A 85 4.49 -8.74 -31.73
C ILE A 85 3.65 -7.74 -32.52
N ASP A 86 2.39 -7.58 -32.12
CA ASP A 86 1.42 -6.70 -32.78
C ASP A 86 0.46 -6.12 -31.75
N TYR A 87 0.82 -4.98 -31.17
CA TYR A 87 0.03 -4.33 -30.14
C TYR A 87 -1.21 -3.71 -30.76
N HIS A 88 -2.38 -4.24 -30.43
CA HIS A 88 -3.68 -3.74 -30.91
C HIS A 88 -3.80 -3.60 -32.44
N GLY A 89 -3.08 -4.42 -33.22
CA GLY A 89 -3.12 -4.37 -34.68
C GLY A 89 -2.33 -3.22 -35.30
N SER A 90 -1.41 -2.60 -34.55
CA SER A 90 -0.56 -1.51 -35.04
C SER A 90 0.53 -1.97 -36.02
N GLY A 91 0.75 -3.28 -36.15
CA GLY A 91 1.85 -3.89 -36.90
C GLY A 91 3.22 -3.73 -36.23
N MET A 92 3.27 -3.41 -34.93
CA MET A 92 4.50 -3.18 -34.17
C MET A 92 4.35 -3.68 -32.73
N SER A 93 5.47 -4.07 -32.11
CA SER A 93 5.49 -4.40 -30.68
C SER A 93 5.39 -3.16 -29.81
N ILE A 94 4.72 -3.26 -28.65
CA ILE A 94 4.73 -2.19 -27.63
C ILE A 94 6.14 -1.83 -27.18
N VAL A 95 7.10 -2.77 -27.21
CA VAL A 95 8.49 -2.50 -26.81
C VAL A 95 9.29 -1.71 -27.87
N GLU A 96 8.79 -1.65 -29.10
CA GLU A 96 9.40 -0.89 -30.21
C GLU A 96 8.74 0.49 -30.37
N MET A 97 7.58 0.70 -29.73
CA MET A 97 6.82 1.93 -29.84
C MET A 97 7.55 3.12 -29.23
N SER A 98 7.50 4.25 -29.93
CA SER A 98 7.91 5.53 -29.37
C SER A 98 6.99 5.90 -28.20
N HIS A 99 7.58 6.26 -27.05
CA HIS A 99 6.83 6.78 -25.90
C HIS A 99 6.08 8.09 -26.18
N ARG A 100 6.41 8.78 -27.27
CA ARG A 100 5.71 9.99 -27.74
C ARG A 100 4.68 9.70 -28.84
N GLY A 101 4.59 8.44 -29.27
CA GLY A 101 3.63 8.01 -30.28
C GLY A 101 2.21 7.95 -29.72
N LYS A 102 1.22 8.12 -30.58
CA LYS A 102 -0.21 8.14 -30.20
C LYS A 102 -0.64 6.85 -29.49
N GLU A 103 -0.15 5.70 -29.95
CA GLU A 103 -0.48 4.40 -29.36
C GLU A 103 0.03 4.28 -27.91
N PHE A 104 1.27 4.67 -27.64
CA PHE A 104 1.82 4.64 -26.29
C PHE A 104 1.18 5.71 -25.38
N ASP A 105 0.94 6.92 -25.90
CA ASP A 105 0.23 7.98 -25.17
C ASP A 105 -1.18 7.53 -24.73
N ALA A 106 -1.90 6.85 -25.60
CA ALA A 106 -3.19 6.25 -25.25
C ALA A 106 -3.04 5.14 -24.18
N ALA A 107 -2.00 4.31 -24.29
CA ALA A 107 -1.73 3.24 -23.32
C ALA A 107 -1.43 3.78 -21.92
N ILE A 108 -0.54 4.77 -21.80
CA ILE A 108 -0.15 5.34 -20.50
C ILE A 108 -1.29 6.12 -19.84
N LYS A 109 -2.06 6.91 -20.62
CA LYS A 109 -3.24 7.62 -20.11
C LYS A 109 -4.33 6.68 -19.63
N LYS A 110 -4.53 5.56 -20.34
CA LYS A 110 -5.46 4.52 -19.91
C LYS A 110 -4.98 3.84 -18.62
N ALA A 111 -3.68 3.59 -18.50
CA ALA A 111 -3.11 3.02 -17.27
C ALA A 111 -3.29 3.96 -16.07
N GLU A 112 -3.03 5.26 -16.25
CA GLU A 112 -3.27 6.30 -15.26
C GLU A 112 -4.74 6.37 -14.84
N ALA A 113 -5.66 6.49 -15.80
CA ALA A 113 -7.09 6.56 -15.53
C ALA A 113 -7.61 5.31 -14.79
N ASN A 114 -7.14 4.12 -15.17
CA ASN A 114 -7.50 2.89 -14.48
C ASN A 114 -6.97 2.87 -13.03
N LEU A 115 -5.75 3.35 -12.79
CA LEU A 115 -5.18 3.42 -11.46
C LEU A 115 -5.94 4.42 -10.57
N CYS A 116 -6.24 5.61 -11.11
CA CYS A 116 -7.03 6.62 -10.42
C CYS A 116 -8.43 6.10 -10.06
N ALA A 117 -9.09 5.41 -10.99
CA ALA A 117 -10.39 4.79 -10.74
C ALA A 117 -10.31 3.66 -9.71
N LEU A 118 -9.29 2.80 -9.77
CA LEU A 118 -9.11 1.67 -8.86
C LEU A 118 -8.86 2.11 -7.42
N LEU A 119 -8.06 3.17 -7.24
CA LEU A 119 -7.65 3.66 -5.91
C LEU A 119 -8.48 4.87 -5.44
N ALA A 120 -9.45 5.33 -6.24
CA ALA A 120 -10.22 6.55 -6.00
C ALA A 120 -9.33 7.77 -5.70
N VAL A 121 -8.33 8.00 -6.55
CA VAL A 121 -7.40 9.14 -6.41
C VAL A 121 -8.14 10.46 -6.64
N LEU A 122 -7.93 11.43 -5.75
CA LEU A 122 -8.51 12.77 -5.85
C LEU A 122 -7.72 13.67 -6.81
N ASP A 123 -8.39 14.62 -7.45
CA ASP A 123 -7.81 15.61 -8.38
C ASP A 123 -6.74 16.52 -7.75
N THR A 124 -6.56 16.47 -6.43
CA THR A 124 -5.49 17.18 -5.70
C THR A 124 -4.15 16.45 -5.72
N HIS A 125 -4.07 15.27 -6.34
CA HIS A 125 -2.88 14.42 -6.38
C HIS A 125 -2.47 14.12 -7.81
N GLU A 126 -1.16 14.07 -8.04
CA GLU A 126 -0.57 13.68 -9.32
C GLU A 126 -0.16 12.21 -9.29
N VAL A 127 -0.28 11.52 -10.42
CA VAL A 127 0.16 10.13 -10.60
C VAL A 127 1.40 10.06 -11.46
N LEU A 128 2.46 9.43 -10.95
CA LEU A 128 3.74 9.30 -11.64
C LEU A 128 4.12 7.83 -11.83
N PHE A 129 4.47 7.45 -13.08
CA PHE A 129 5.07 6.17 -13.40
C PHE A 129 6.59 6.31 -13.52
N LEU A 130 7.32 5.84 -12.51
CA LEU A 130 8.76 6.07 -12.38
C LEU A 130 9.56 4.77 -12.37
N GLN A 131 10.75 4.81 -13.00
CA GLN A 131 11.73 3.73 -12.94
C GLN A 131 12.56 3.78 -11.64
N GLY A 132 13.26 2.69 -11.33
CA GLY A 132 14.22 2.63 -10.21
C GLY A 132 13.67 1.99 -8.92
N GLY A 133 12.38 1.63 -8.90
CA GLY A 133 11.75 0.90 -7.80
C GLY A 133 11.71 1.66 -6.46
N ALA A 134 11.15 1.01 -5.43
CA ALA A 134 10.91 1.65 -4.13
C ALA A 134 12.19 2.21 -3.48
N THR A 135 13.32 1.52 -3.63
CA THR A 135 14.60 1.93 -3.01
C THR A 135 15.10 3.27 -3.54
N THR A 136 14.95 3.55 -4.84
CA THR A 136 15.30 4.87 -5.40
C THR A 136 14.46 5.98 -4.76
N HIS A 137 13.18 5.69 -4.48
CA HIS A 137 12.28 6.65 -3.87
C HIS A 137 12.56 6.91 -2.38
N PHE A 138 13.30 6.05 -1.69
CA PHE A 138 13.75 6.33 -0.32
C PHE A 138 14.62 7.59 -0.24
N ALA A 139 15.40 7.88 -1.28
CA ALA A 139 16.14 9.14 -1.40
C ALA A 139 15.30 10.23 -2.09
N ALA A 140 14.53 9.87 -3.14
CA ALA A 140 13.81 10.86 -3.93
C ALA A 140 12.74 11.61 -3.11
N VAL A 141 12.01 10.94 -2.22
CA VAL A 141 10.95 11.57 -1.42
C VAL A 141 11.51 12.73 -0.57
N PRO A 142 12.49 12.54 0.33
CA PRO A 142 12.99 13.65 1.13
C PRO A 142 13.72 14.72 0.29
N LEU A 143 14.42 14.33 -0.79
CA LEU A 143 15.08 15.29 -1.69
C LEU A 143 14.12 16.22 -2.45
N ASN A 144 12.86 15.82 -2.65
CA ASN A 144 11.86 16.66 -3.32
C ASN A 144 10.97 17.43 -2.32
N LEU A 145 10.84 16.95 -1.08
CA LEU A 145 9.92 17.54 -0.10
C LEU A 145 10.60 18.47 0.90
N CYS A 146 11.88 18.25 1.21
CA CYS A 146 12.63 19.08 2.15
C CYS A 146 13.32 20.24 1.41
N ALA A 147 13.26 21.43 1.98
CA ALA A 147 13.90 22.62 1.42
C ALA A 147 15.39 22.69 1.80
N SER A 148 15.76 22.13 2.96
CA SER A 148 17.11 22.15 3.50
C SER A 148 17.51 20.78 4.07
N PRO A 149 18.81 20.39 3.99
CA PRO A 149 19.36 19.25 4.72
C PRO A 149 19.10 19.26 6.24
N SER A 150 18.89 20.45 6.80
CA SER A 150 18.60 20.64 8.23
C SER A 150 17.14 20.46 8.61
N ASP A 151 16.24 20.30 7.64
CA ASP A 151 14.82 20.13 7.93
C ASP A 151 14.61 18.83 8.73
N PRO A 152 13.85 18.87 9.84
CA PRO A 152 13.62 17.69 10.65
C PRO A 152 12.71 16.71 9.90
N ILE A 153 13.12 15.43 9.84
CA ILE A 153 12.34 14.36 9.21
C ILE A 153 12.17 13.22 10.20
N ASP A 154 10.92 12.85 10.47
CA ASP A 154 10.59 11.74 11.35
C ASP A 154 10.19 10.49 10.58
N PHE A 155 10.73 9.34 10.98
CA PHE A 155 10.44 8.04 10.43
C PHE A 155 9.78 7.12 11.47
N VAL A 156 8.68 6.48 11.09
CA VAL A 156 8.12 5.35 11.85
C VAL A 156 8.79 4.06 11.36
N VAL A 157 9.68 3.49 12.18
CA VAL A 157 10.45 2.30 11.81
C VAL A 157 9.79 1.03 12.38
N SER A 158 9.03 0.32 11.55
CA SER A 158 8.32 -0.91 11.93
C SER A 158 8.90 -2.20 11.34
N GLY A 159 9.83 -2.12 10.39
CA GLY A 159 10.46 -3.30 9.80
C GLY A 159 11.61 -3.00 8.85
N SER A 160 12.02 -4.01 8.08
CA SER A 160 13.21 -3.93 7.22
C SER A 160 13.12 -2.84 6.14
N TRP A 161 11.94 -2.57 5.60
CA TRP A 161 11.76 -1.58 4.53
C TRP A 161 11.80 -0.14 5.05
N SER A 162 11.04 0.16 6.12
CA SER A 162 11.08 1.47 6.78
C SER A 162 12.47 1.79 7.34
N PHE A 163 13.19 0.78 7.84
CA PHE A 163 14.57 0.96 8.30
C PHE A 163 15.55 1.28 7.17
N LYS A 164 15.39 0.65 6.00
CA LYS A 164 16.19 0.97 4.81
C LYS A 164 15.89 2.40 4.32
N ALA A 165 14.62 2.80 4.31
CA ALA A 165 14.23 4.16 3.95
C ALA A 165 14.86 5.21 4.89
N PHE A 166 14.78 4.99 6.21
CA PHE A 166 15.44 5.83 7.21
C PHE A 166 16.95 5.92 7.00
N LYS A 167 17.62 4.77 6.79
CA LYS A 167 19.07 4.72 6.51
C LYS A 167 19.45 5.51 5.26
N GLU A 168 18.62 5.47 4.22
CA GLU A 168 18.85 6.22 2.99
C GLU A 168 18.73 7.73 3.24
N ALA A 169 17.67 8.17 3.90
CA ALA A 169 17.42 9.59 4.18
C ALA A 169 18.52 10.23 5.04
N LYS A 170 19.08 9.48 6.02
CA LYS A 170 20.19 9.95 6.87
C LYS A 170 21.46 10.35 6.13
N LYS A 171 21.62 9.95 4.87
CA LYS A 171 22.78 10.38 4.05
C LYS A 171 22.69 11.85 3.66
N PHE A 172 21.49 12.41 3.64
CA PHE A 172 21.21 13.75 3.09
C PHE A 172 20.57 14.68 4.11
N PHE A 173 19.88 14.16 5.13
CA PHE A 173 19.06 14.93 6.06
C PHE A 173 19.25 14.55 7.53
N VAL A 174 18.85 15.46 8.43
CA VAL A 174 18.70 15.17 9.87
C VAL A 174 17.40 14.38 10.09
N ALA A 175 17.51 13.05 10.05
CA ALA A 175 16.39 12.14 10.26
C ALA A 175 16.38 11.50 11.66
N SER A 176 15.21 11.49 12.30
CA SER A 176 14.92 10.84 13.58
C SER A 176 13.93 9.69 13.43
N VAL A 177 13.91 8.79 14.43
CA VAL A 177 12.86 7.79 14.58
C VAL A 177 11.84 8.34 15.58
N ALA A 178 10.57 8.34 15.19
CA ALA A 178 9.44 8.78 16.02
C ALA A 178 9.06 7.75 17.10
#